data_AF-A0A4V0P0F2-F1
#
_entry.id   AF-A0A4V0P0F2-F1
#
_cell.length_a   1.000
_cell.length_b   1.000
_cell.length_c   1.000
_cell.angle_alpha   90.00
_cell.angle_beta   90.00
_cell.angle_gamma   90.00
#
_symmetry.space_group_name_H-M   'P 1'
#
loop_
_entity.id
_entity.type
_entity.pdbx_description
1 polymer ?
#
loop_
_entity_poly.entity_id
_entity_poly.type
_entity_poly.pdbx_seq_one_letter_code
_entity_poly.pdbx_strand_id
1 'polypeptide(L)'
;IGPAYSSKATRNGIRVGELIGDFNLFSDKFKSIVATHVRLFPSINVDVEAELARYRDYAEKVRPYVKDTICFLHTALRNGKTILVEGANAAMLDIDFGTYPYV
;
A
#
# COMPACT_ATOMS: atom_id res chain seq x y z
N ILE A 1 -9.50 -2.63 3.24
CA ILE A 1 -8.48 -3.67 3.02
C ILE A 1 -8.67 -4.36 1.67
N GLY A 2 -9.83 -4.99 1.42
CA GLY A 2 -10.14 -5.69 0.16
C GLY A 2 -9.77 -4.96 -1.15
N PRO A 3 -10.25 -3.73 -1.42
CA PRO A 3 -9.95 -3.02 -2.67
C PRO A 3 -8.45 -2.76 -2.92
N ALA A 4 -7.68 -2.50 -1.86
CA ALA A 4 -6.23 -2.33 -1.98
C ALA A 4 -5.52 -3.65 -2.35
N TYR A 5 -5.93 -4.78 -1.75
CA TYR A 5 -5.42 -6.11 -2.11
C TYR A 5 -5.88 -6.56 -3.50
N SER A 6 -7.10 -6.21 -3.91
CA SER A 6 -7.56 -6.42 -5.28
C SER A 6 -6.68 -5.65 -6.27
N SER A 7 -6.38 -4.38 -5.97
CA SER A 7 -5.47 -3.55 -6.80
C SER A 7 -4.05 -4.13 -6.88
N LYS A 8 -3.56 -4.72 -5.78
CA LYS A 8 -2.31 -5.48 -5.76
C LYS A 8 -2.39 -6.70 -6.68
N ALA A 9 -3.46 -7.49 -6.61
CA ALA A 9 -3.65 -8.68 -7.45
C ALA A 9 -3.77 -8.31 -8.94
N THR A 10 -4.45 -7.20 -9.27
CA THR A 10 -4.56 -6.68 -10.64
C THR A 10 -3.33 -5.90 -11.10
N ARG A 11 -2.31 -5.73 -10.25
CA ARG A 11 -1.05 -5.02 -10.54
C ARG A 11 -1.23 -3.55 -10.94
N ASN A 12 -2.34 -2.93 -10.54
CA ASN A 12 -2.61 -1.51 -10.78
C ASN A 12 -2.47 -0.65 -9.52
N GLY A 13 -2.20 -1.25 -8.35
CA GLY A 13 -1.95 -0.53 -7.10
C GLY A 13 -0.60 0.19 -7.08
N ILE A 14 -0.47 1.17 -6.19
CA ILE A 14 0.76 1.95 -5.96
C ILE A 14 1.42 1.52 -4.64
N ARG A 15 2.76 1.44 -4.63
CA ARG A 15 3.55 1.10 -3.45
C ARG A 15 4.25 2.31 -2.84
N VAL A 16 4.67 2.19 -1.58
CA VAL A 16 5.39 3.26 -0.86
C VAL A 16 6.66 3.74 -1.57
N GLY A 17 7.37 2.84 -2.26
CA GLY A 17 8.55 3.20 -3.04
C GLY A 17 8.26 4.15 -4.20
N GLU A 18 7.05 4.08 -4.79
CA GLU A 18 6.61 5.00 -5.83
C GLU A 18 6.20 6.36 -5.24
N LEU A 19 5.61 6.36 -4.04
CA LEU A 19 5.25 7.60 -3.34
C LEU A 19 6.47 8.48 -3.02
N ILE A 20 7.57 7.87 -2.57
CA ILE A 20 8.80 8.61 -2.23
C ILE A 20 9.74 8.81 -3.43
N GLY A 21 9.44 8.21 -4.58
CA GLY A 21 10.24 8.28 -5.79
C GLY A 21 9.90 9.51 -6.64
N ASP A 22 9.65 9.30 -7.94
CA ASP A 22 9.17 10.35 -8.83
C ASP A 22 7.68 10.63 -8.58
N PHE A 23 7.39 11.79 -7.99
CA PHE A 23 6.04 12.18 -7.62
C PHE A 23 5.14 12.43 -8.85
N ASN A 24 5.69 12.74 -10.02
CA ASN A 24 4.90 12.88 -11.24
C ASN A 24 4.36 11.52 -11.70
N LEU A 25 5.23 10.49 -11.71
CA LEU A 25 4.81 9.12 -12.00
C LEU A 25 3.80 8.58 -10.98
N PHE A 26 3.98 8.92 -9.69
CA PHE A 26 2.98 8.63 -8.66
C PHE A 26 1.64 9.29 -8.98
N SER A 27 1.66 10.57 -9.35
CA SER A 27 0.45 11.36 -9.63
C SER A 27 -0.32 10.80 -10.83
N ASP A 28 0.38 10.42 -11.90
CA ASP A 28 -0.24 9.82 -13.09
C ASP A 28 -0.91 8.48 -12.76
N LYS A 29 -0.23 7.63 -11.98
CA LYS A 29 -0.80 6.36 -11.51
C LYS A 29 -1.99 6.56 -10.60
N PHE A 30 -1.91 7.54 -9.69
CA PHE A 30 -3.00 7.87 -8.78
C PHE A 30 -4.25 8.30 -9.56
N LYS A 31 -4.09 9.21 -10.53
CA LYS A 31 -5.16 9.65 -11.44
C LYS A 31 -5.80 8.47 -12.19
N SER A 32 -4.99 7.54 -12.69
CA SER A 32 -5.48 6.32 -13.36
C SER A 32 -6.29 5.38 -12.46
N ILE A 33 -5.84 5.18 -11.21
CA ILE A 33 -6.56 4.40 -10.20
C ILE A 33 -7.91 5.06 -9.87
N VAL A 34 -7.91 6.37 -9.61
CA VAL A 34 -9.15 7.11 -9.31
C VAL A 34 -10.11 7.02 -10.49
N ALA A 35 -9.66 7.29 -11.71
CA ALA A 35 -10.51 7.20 -12.91
C ALA A 35 -11.12 5.80 -13.10
N THR A 36 -10.35 4.75 -12.80
CA THR A 36 -10.85 3.36 -12.85
C THR A 36 -11.91 3.11 -11.77
N HIS A 37 -11.69 3.56 -10.54
CA HIS A 37 -12.64 3.35 -9.45
C HIS A 37 -13.92 4.17 -9.61
N VAL A 38 -13.84 5.43 -10.07
CA VAL A 38 -15.01 6.26 -10.38
C VAL A 38 -15.84 5.63 -11.49
N ARG A 39 -15.21 5.02 -12.51
CA ARG A 39 -15.93 4.30 -13.57
C ARG A 39 -16.68 3.07 -13.06
N LEU A 40 -16.07 2.32 -12.14
CA LEU A 40 -16.68 1.11 -11.54
C LEU A 40 -17.75 1.47 -10.51
N PHE A 41 -17.58 2.59 -9.81
CA PHE A 41 -18.42 3.06 -8.72
C PHE A 41 -18.73 4.55 -8.90
N PRO A 42 -19.74 4.92 -9.71
CA PRO A 42 -20.02 6.32 -10.07
C PRO A 42 -20.39 7.23 -8.90
N SER A 43 -20.76 6.66 -7.74
CA SER A 43 -21.04 7.41 -6.52
C SER A 43 -19.78 7.86 -5.76
N ILE A 44 -18.60 7.31 -6.11
CA ILE A 44 -17.34 7.74 -5.52
C ILE A 44 -16.97 9.10 -6.09
N ASN A 45 -16.81 10.08 -5.19
CA ASN A 45 -16.24 11.38 -5.50
C ASN A 45 -14.89 11.51 -4.80
N VAL A 46 -13.84 11.84 -5.55
CA VAL A 46 -12.48 12.01 -5.04
C VAL A 46 -11.96 13.35 -5.54
N ASP A 47 -11.58 14.22 -4.60
CA ASP A 47 -10.80 15.41 -4.93
C ASP A 47 -9.34 14.99 -5.17
N VAL A 48 -9.03 14.77 -6.44
CA VAL A 48 -7.72 14.26 -6.88
C VAL A 48 -6.60 15.19 -6.47
N GLU A 49 -6.76 16.50 -6.66
CA GLU A 49 -5.69 17.47 -6.42
C GLU A 49 -5.47 17.67 -4.92
N ALA A 50 -6.54 17.70 -4.10
CA ALA A 50 -6.41 17.73 -2.65
C ALA A 50 -5.73 16.46 -2.10
N GLU A 51 -6.09 15.27 -2.60
CA GLU A 51 -5.45 14.03 -2.19
C GLU A 51 -3.97 13.99 -2.60
N LEU A 52 -3.63 14.41 -3.83
CA LEU A 52 -2.23 14.48 -4.27
C LEU A 52 -1.42 15.46 -3.42
N ALA A 53 -1.95 16.63 -3.07
CA ALA A 53 -1.29 17.54 -2.16
C ALA A 53 -1.04 16.88 -0.79
N ARG A 54 -2.03 16.17 -0.26
CA ARG A 54 -1.93 15.46 1.02
C ARG A 54 -0.89 14.33 0.97
N TYR A 55 -0.85 13.56 -0.11
CA TYR A 55 0.14 12.51 -0.30
C TYR A 55 1.55 13.05 -0.49
N ARG A 56 1.72 14.26 -1.06
CA ARG A 56 3.02 14.94 -1.12
C ARG A 56 3.55 15.25 0.29
N ASP A 57 2.70 15.77 1.17
CA ASP A 57 3.08 16.01 2.56
C ASP A 57 3.41 14.72 3.31
N TYR A 58 2.66 13.65 3.05
CA TYR A 58 2.94 12.34 3.62
C TYR A 58 4.26 11.75 3.10
N ALA A 59 4.57 11.92 1.81
CA ALA A 59 5.82 11.45 1.23
C ALA A 59 7.02 11.97 2.03
N GLU A 60 7.04 13.26 2.37
CA GLU A 60 8.11 13.87 3.16
C GLU A 60 8.18 13.34 4.59
N LYS A 61 7.02 13.15 5.25
CA LYS A 61 6.96 12.61 6.61
C LYS A 61 7.42 11.15 6.68
N VAL A 62 7.11 10.33 5.68
CA VAL A 62 7.45 8.90 5.68
C VAL A 62 8.82 8.60 5.12
N ARG A 63 9.37 9.48 4.25
CA ARG A 63 10.68 9.33 3.60
C ARG A 63 11.80 8.81 4.51
N PRO A 64 12.04 9.32 5.74
CA PRO A 64 13.13 8.84 6.59
C PRO A 64 12.95 7.41 7.10
N TYR A 65 11.72 6.87 7.05
CA TYR A 65 11.40 5.53 7.56
C TYR A 65 11.35 4.46 6.45
N VAL A 66 11.30 4.87 5.19
CA VAL A 66 11.27 3.93 4.05
C VAL A 66 12.67 3.39 3.78
N LYS A 67 12.80 2.06 3.72
CA LYS A 67 14.06 1.36 3.45
C LYS A 67 13.81 0.18 2.52
N ASP A 68 14.86 -0.32 1.88
CA ASP A 68 14.84 -1.68 1.33
C ASP A 68 14.73 -2.66 2.51
N THR A 69 13.50 -3.11 2.76
CA THR A 69 13.19 -3.99 3.90
C THR A 69 13.79 -5.38 3.73
N ILE A 70 14.04 -5.84 2.50
CA ILE A 70 14.64 -7.16 2.26
C ILE A 70 16.09 -7.13 2.70
N CYS A 71 16.85 -6.14 2.22
CA CYS A 71 18.25 -5.95 2.63
C CYS A 71 18.34 -5.69 4.15
N PHE A 72 17.51 -4.78 4.68
CA PHE A 72 17.49 -4.44 6.09
C PHE A 72 17.25 -5.66 7.00
N LEU A 73 16.22 -6.48 6.71
CA LEU A 73 15.91 -7.66 7.50
C LEU A 73 16.98 -8.74 7.34
N HIS A 74 17.50 -8.94 6.13
CA HIS A 74 18.57 -9.92 5.88
C HIS A 74 19.84 -9.59 6.69
N THR A 75 20.26 -8.33 6.70
CA THR A 75 21.40 -7.87 7.51
C THR A 75 21.13 -8.01 9.00
N ALA A 76 19.93 -7.66 9.48
CA ALA A 76 19.57 -7.82 10.90
C ALA A 76 19.64 -9.28 11.35
N LEU A 77 19.10 -10.21 10.53
CA LEU A 77 19.19 -11.65 10.76
C LEU A 77 20.64 -12.14 10.80
N ARG A 78 21.47 -11.72 9.83
CA ARG A 78 22.90 -12.11 9.77
C ARG A 78 23.71 -11.60 10.95
N ASN A 79 23.33 -10.45 11.50
CA ASN A 79 23.96 -9.86 12.68
C ASN A 79 23.43 -10.43 14.01
N GLY A 80 22.66 -11.53 13.98
CA GLY A 80 22.17 -12.21 15.18
C GLY A 80 21.13 -11.41 15.97
N LYS A 81 20.40 -10.49 15.33
CA LYS A 81 19.32 -9.75 16.00
C LYS A 81 18.12 -10.66 16.26
N THR A 82 17.50 -10.52 17.42
CA THR A 82 16.19 -11.11 17.72
C THR A 82 15.10 -10.30 17.01
N ILE A 83 14.21 -10.97 16.29
CA ILE A 83 13.11 -10.36 15.54
C ILE A 83 11.79 -10.88 16.08
N LEU A 84 10.94 -9.97 16.56
CA LEU A 84 9.54 -10.26 16.89
C LEU A 84 8.67 -9.90 15.69
N VAL A 85 7.79 -10.81 15.29
CA VAL A 85 6.80 -10.58 14.23
C VAL A 85 5.41 -10.57 14.86
N GLU A 86 4.79 -9.40 14.89
CA GLU A 86 3.42 -9.24 15.37
C GLU A 86 2.45 -9.56 14.23
N GLY A 87 1.81 -10.73 14.31
CA GLY A 87 0.76 -11.12 13.37
C GLY A 87 -0.49 -10.26 13.56
N ALA A 88 -1.09 -9.84 12.44
CA ALA A 88 -2.38 -9.16 12.45
C ALA A 88 -3.53 -10.17 12.26
N ASN A 89 -4.75 -9.76 12.63
CA ASN A 89 -5.97 -10.56 12.52
C ASN A 89 -5.91 -11.86 13.37
N ALA A 90 -6.49 -12.95 12.88
CA ALA A 90 -6.53 -14.25 13.54
C ALA A 90 -6.67 -15.36 12.50
N ALA A 91 -6.37 -16.61 12.86
CA ALA A 91 -6.36 -17.74 11.93
C ALA A 91 -7.71 -17.94 11.19
N MET A 92 -8.84 -17.74 11.86
CA MET A 92 -10.17 -17.90 11.26
C MET A 92 -10.59 -16.76 10.32
N LEU A 93 -9.78 -15.70 10.25
CA LEU A 93 -9.92 -14.56 9.33
C LEU A 93 -8.92 -14.62 8.17
N ASP A 94 -8.25 -15.75 7.98
CA ASP A 94 -7.35 -15.96 6.87
C ASP A 94 -8.13 -16.07 5.54
N ILE A 95 -7.59 -15.50 4.46
CA ILE A 95 -8.26 -15.46 3.15
C ILE A 95 -8.44 -16.85 2.52
N ASP A 96 -7.53 -17.78 2.81
CA ASP A 96 -7.52 -19.14 2.27
C ASP A 96 -8.07 -20.17 3.27
N PHE A 97 -7.77 -20.01 4.56
CA PHE A 97 -8.08 -21.00 5.60
C PHE A 97 -9.21 -20.61 6.55
N GLY A 98 -9.68 -19.36 6.50
CA GLY A 98 -10.74 -18.85 7.35
C GLY A 98 -12.15 -19.23 6.90
N THR A 99 -13.15 -18.63 7.53
CA THR A 99 -14.57 -18.87 7.23
C THR A 99 -15.05 -18.03 6.03
N TYR A 100 -14.47 -18.26 4.86
CA TYR A 100 -14.85 -17.55 3.64
C TYR A 100 -16.37 -17.63 3.37
N PRO A 101 -17.06 -16.52 3.01
CA PRO A 101 -16.53 -15.20 2.64
C PRO A 101 -16.34 -14.22 3.82
N TYR A 102 -16.52 -14.65 5.07
CA TYR A 102 -16.47 -13.80 6.27
C TYR A 102 -15.06 -13.78 6.86
N VAL A 103 -14.11 -13.23 6.10
CA VAL A 103 -12.68 -13.12 6.42
C VAL A 103 -12.16 -11.70 6.19
#